data_AF-A0A951PBA3-F1
#
_entry.id   AF-A0A951PBA3-F1
#
_cell.length_a   1.000
_cell.length_b   1.000
_cell.length_c   1.000
_cell.angle_alpha   90.00
_cell.angle_beta   90.00
_cell.angle_gamma   90.00
#
_symmetry.space_group_name_H-M   'P 1'
#
loop_
_entity.id
_entity.type
_entity.pdbx_description
1 polymer ?
#
loop_
_entity_poly.entity_id
_entity_poly.type
_entity_poly.pdbx_seq_one_letter_code
_entity_poly.pdbx_strand_id
1 'polypeptide(L)'
;MSIDVKAATEIATTYLQDLMKFQLENLRLEEVELSEDGHEWLITLGFDVPTRINNSLANIALGTNLAYQREYKIFKIDSEKGEVKSMKIRSLK
;
A
#
# COMPACT_ATOMS: atom_id res chain seq x y z
N MET A 1 -5.68 18.28 18.63
CA MET A 1 -5.91 16.86 18.99
C MET A 1 -5.11 16.05 18.00
N SER A 2 -4.29 15.12 18.47
CA SER A 2 -3.61 14.19 17.58
C SER A 2 -4.59 13.15 17.03
N ILE A 3 -4.34 12.67 15.83
CA ILE A 3 -5.09 11.57 15.23
C ILE A 3 -4.61 10.23 15.78
N ASP A 4 -5.52 9.28 15.94
CA ASP A 4 -5.17 7.92 16.32
C ASP A 4 -4.77 7.06 15.11
N VAL A 5 -4.31 5.83 15.37
CA VAL A 5 -3.87 4.90 14.33
C VAL A 5 -5.00 4.54 13.34
N LYS A 6 -6.27 4.57 13.78
CA LYS A 6 -7.42 4.25 12.92
C LYS A 6 -7.62 5.37 11.90
N ALA A 7 -7.63 6.62 12.38
CA ALA A 7 -7.70 7.80 11.52
C ALA A 7 -6.52 7.86 10.54
N ALA A 8 -5.30 7.58 11.00
CA ALA A 8 -4.12 7.53 10.12
C ALA A 8 -4.26 6.44 9.03
N THR A 9 -4.77 5.26 9.39
CA THR A 9 -5.00 4.16 8.44
C THR A 9 -6.08 4.51 7.41
N GLU A 10 -7.17 5.14 7.83
CA GLU A 10 -8.23 5.62 6.95
C GLU A 10 -7.66 6.62 5.93
N ILE A 11 -6.91 7.62 6.43
CA ILE A 11 -6.25 8.64 5.59
C ILE A 11 -5.34 7.99 4.55
N ALA A 12 -4.47 7.05 4.96
CA ALA A 12 -3.58 6.34 4.03
C ALA A 12 -4.36 5.58 2.95
N THR A 13 -5.43 4.90 3.35
CA THR A 13 -6.26 4.06 2.47
C THR A 13 -6.98 4.92 1.43
N THR A 14 -7.67 5.96 1.87
CA THR A 14 -8.36 6.91 0.98
C THR A 14 -7.38 7.61 0.04
N TYR A 15 -6.26 8.10 0.57
CA TYR A 15 -5.25 8.78 -0.23
C TYR A 15 -4.67 7.87 -1.34
N LEU A 16 -4.41 6.60 -1.03
CA LEU A 16 -3.93 5.63 -2.00
C LEU A 16 -4.98 5.35 -3.09
N GLN A 17 -6.23 5.13 -2.70
CA GLN A 17 -7.33 4.86 -3.63
C GLN A 17 -7.56 6.04 -4.58
N ASP A 18 -7.58 7.27 -4.04
CA ASP A 18 -7.78 8.50 -4.81
C ASP A 18 -6.64 8.76 -5.80
N LEU A 19 -5.39 8.53 -5.38
CA LEU A 19 -4.23 8.72 -6.26
C LEU A 19 -4.13 7.67 -7.36
N MET A 20 -4.44 6.41 -7.05
CA MET A 20 -4.23 5.33 -8.00
C MET A 20 -5.27 5.31 -9.12
N LYS A 21 -6.49 5.83 -8.88
CA LYS A 21 -7.55 5.95 -9.89
C LYS A 21 -7.97 4.63 -10.56
N PHE A 22 -7.58 3.49 -9.98
CA PHE A 22 -8.01 2.15 -10.37
C PHE A 22 -8.34 1.35 -9.12
N GLN A 23 -9.12 0.28 -9.30
CA GLN A 23 -9.49 -0.60 -8.19
C GLN A 23 -8.26 -1.38 -7.71
N LEU A 24 -7.89 -1.20 -6.44
CA LEU A 24 -6.81 -1.93 -5.80
C LEU A 24 -7.33 -3.28 -5.31
N GLU A 25 -6.80 -4.38 -5.84
CA GLU A 25 -7.18 -5.73 -5.44
C GLU A 25 -6.50 -6.13 -4.13
N ASN A 26 -7.22 -6.80 -3.24
CA ASN A 26 -6.73 -7.30 -1.95
C ASN A 26 -5.98 -6.24 -1.09
N LEU A 27 -6.42 -4.98 -1.15
CA LEU A 27 -5.87 -3.89 -0.34
C LEU A 27 -5.98 -4.22 1.17
N ARG A 28 -4.86 -4.17 1.88
CA ARG A 28 -4.78 -4.49 3.32
C ARG A 28 -3.78 -3.59 4.04
N LEU A 29 -4.07 -3.33 5.32
CA LEU A 29 -3.08 -2.84 6.26
C LEU A 29 -2.05 -3.93 6.58
N GLU A 30 -0.77 -3.59 6.47
CA GLU A 30 0.34 -4.52 6.72
C GLU A 30 1.12 -4.18 7.99
N GLU A 31 1.39 -2.90 8.24
CA GLU A 31 2.19 -2.44 9.38
C GLU A 31 1.72 -1.05 9.82
N VAL A 32 1.77 -0.82 11.14
CA VAL A 32 1.56 0.49 11.76
C VAL A 32 2.68 0.76 12.74
N GLU A 33 3.24 1.95 12.68
CA GLU A 33 4.28 2.41 13.59
C GLU A 33 4.05 3.90 13.88
N LEU A 34 4.15 4.30 15.14
CA LEU A 34 4.31 5.71 15.49
C LEU A 34 5.83 5.97 15.51
N SER A 35 6.28 7.02 14.84
CA SER A 35 7.69 7.41 14.84
C SER A 35 8.21 7.58 16.27
N GLU A 36 9.52 7.40 16.46
CA GLU A 36 10.15 7.51 17.79
C GLU A 36 9.91 8.87 18.47
N ASP A 37 9.79 9.93 17.67
CA ASP A 37 9.49 11.29 18.14
C ASP A 37 7.98 11.55 18.34
N GLY A 38 7.11 10.61 17.97
CA GLY A 38 5.66 10.71 18.13
C GLY A 38 4.96 11.63 17.11
N HIS A 39 5.67 12.18 16.13
CA HIS A 39 5.15 13.19 15.21
C HIS A 39 4.58 12.62 13.90
N GLU A 40 4.89 11.36 13.57
CA GLU A 40 4.45 10.73 12.33
C GLU A 40 3.91 9.33 12.55
N TRP A 41 2.75 9.03 11.97
CA TRP A 41 2.30 7.67 11.72
C TRP A 41 2.95 7.14 10.45
N LEU A 42 3.60 5.99 10.55
CA LEU A 42 4.07 5.20 9.43
C LEU A 42 3.07 4.06 9.17
N ILE A 43 2.38 4.12 8.03
CA ILE A 43 1.36 3.14 7.65
C ILE A 43 1.84 2.40 6.41
N THR A 44 1.94 1.08 6.47
CA THR A 44 2.23 0.26 5.28
C THR A 44 0.94 -0.39 4.77
N LEU A 45 0.59 -0.11 3.52
CA LEU A 45 -0.51 -0.76 2.80
C LEU A 45 0.05 -1.70 1.73
N GLY A 46 -0.57 -2.87 1.61
CA GLY A 46 -0.26 -3.86 0.59
C GLY A 46 -1.46 -4.13 -0.32
N PHE A 47 -1.21 -4.32 -1.62
CA PHE A 47 -2.25 -4.66 -2.60
C PHE A 47 -1.66 -5.50 -3.74
N ASP A 48 -2.52 -6.21 -4.46
CA ASP A 48 -2.12 -7.07 -5.56
C ASP A 48 -2.18 -6.30 -6.87
N VAL A 49 -1.10 -6.44 -7.66
CA VAL A 49 -1.00 -5.87 -9.01
C VAL A 49 -0.87 -7.02 -10.01
N PRO A 50 -1.67 -7.06 -11.08
CA PRO A 50 -1.50 -8.04 -12.14
C PRO A 50 -0.11 -7.93 -12.76
N THR A 51 0.63 -9.03 -12.77
CA THR A 51 1.93 -9.12 -13.46
C THR A 51 1.80 -10.05 -14.67
N ARG A 52 2.40 -9.63 -15.78
CA ARG A 52 2.48 -10.47 -16.98
C ARG A 52 3.56 -11.52 -16.75
N ILE A 53 3.17 -12.79 -16.67
CA ILE A 53 4.14 -13.88 -16.74
C ILE A 53 4.78 -13.80 -18.13
N ASN A 54 6.11 -13.69 -18.20
CA ASN A 54 6.82 -13.75 -19.48
C ASN A 54 6.46 -15.08 -20.17
N ASN A 55 5.87 -14.96 -21.36
CA ASN A 55 5.26 -16.05 -22.12
C ASN A 55 6.29 -17.13 -22.51
N SER A 56 6.48 -18.12 -21.64
CA SER A 56 6.93 -19.44 -22.06
C SER A 56 5.76 -20.16 -22.72
N LEU A 57 6.01 -20.86 -23.85
CA LEU A 57 5.02 -21.68 -24.56
C LEU A 57 4.32 -22.70 -23.65
N ALA A 58 4.92 -23.06 -22.51
CA ALA A 58 4.32 -23.94 -21.50
C ALA A 58 3.12 -23.32 -20.74
N ASN A 59 3.08 -21.99 -20.57
CA ASN A 59 2.03 -21.33 -19.78
C ASN A 59 0.71 -21.18 -20.54
N ILE A 60 0.76 -21.11 -21.87
CA ILE A 60 -0.43 -21.00 -22.74
C ILE A 60 -1.27 -22.28 -22.69
N ALA A 61 -0.65 -23.45 -22.51
CA ALA A 61 -1.34 -24.74 -22.48
C ALA A 61 -2.19 -24.98 -21.22
N LEU A 62 -1.97 -24.22 -20.14
CA LEU A 62 -2.62 -24.43 -18.84
C LEU A 62 -3.69 -23.38 -18.50
N GLY A 63 -3.94 -22.39 -19.37
CA GLY A 63 -5.05 -21.43 -19.20
C GLY A 63 -4.94 -20.44 -18.03
N THR A 64 -3.82 -20.37 -17.32
CA THR A 64 -3.62 -19.54 -16.13
C THR A 64 -2.57 -18.46 -16.36
N ASN A 65 -2.94 -17.43 -17.13
CA ASN A 65 -2.01 -16.36 -17.55
C ASN A 65 -1.97 -15.11 -16.64
N LEU A 66 -2.56 -15.16 -15.45
CA LEU A 66 -2.52 -14.04 -14.49
C LEU A 66 -1.75 -14.46 -13.25
N ALA A 67 -0.53 -13.95 -13.12
CA ALA A 67 0.15 -13.89 -11.84
C ALA A 67 -0.14 -12.54 -11.19
N TYR A 68 -0.16 -12.52 -9.86
CA TYR A 68 -0.30 -11.30 -9.07
C TYR A 68 0.98 -11.08 -8.28
N GLN A 69 1.47 -9.85 -8.28
CA GLN A 69 2.58 -9.42 -7.45
C GLN A 69 2.03 -8.51 -6.35
N ARG A 70 2.38 -8.81 -5.09
CA ARG A 70 2.08 -7.95 -3.96
C ARG A 70 2.99 -6.71 -4.02
N GLU A 71 2.40 -5.52 -4.11
CA GLU A 71 3.09 -4.25 -3.93
C GLU A 71 2.83 -3.69 -2.54
N TYR A 72 3.80 -2.93 -2.03
CA TYR A 72 3.72 -2.27 -0.73
C TYR A 72 4.01 -0.79 -0.86
N LYS A 73 3.19 0.04 -0.20
CA LYS A 73 3.43 1.48 -0.05
C LYS A 73 3.49 1.82 1.43
N ILE A 74 4.48 2.63 1.81
CA ILE A 74 4.58 3.21 3.15
C ILE A 74 4.23 4.69 3.10
N PHE A 75 3.33 5.10 3.98
CA PHE A 75 2.86 6.46 4.15
C PHE A 75 3.47 7.05 5.41
N LYS A 76 3.90 8.31 5.34
CA LYS A 76 4.18 9.13 6.53
C LYS A 76 3.05 10.14 6.69
N ILE A 77 2.39 10.13 7.83
CA ILE A 77 1.24 10.99 8.11
C ILE A 77 1.51 11.75 9.40
N ASP A 78 1.38 13.07 9.34
CA ASP A 78 1.51 13.94 10.50
C ASP A 78 0.50 13.54 11.59
N SER A 79 0.99 13.23 12.79
CA SER A 79 0.15 12.71 13.88
C SER A 79 -0.78 13.75 14.48
N GLU A 80 -0.57 15.05 14.22
CA GLU A 80 -1.44 16.12 14.72
C GLU A 80 -2.48 16.56 13.69
N LYS A 81 -2.08 16.70 12.43
CA LYS A 81 -2.90 17.29 11.36
C LYS A 81 -3.52 16.24 10.43
N GLY A 82 -3.02 15.02 10.44
CA GLY A 82 -3.42 13.98 9.49
C GLY A 82 -2.98 14.27 8.05
N GLU A 83 -1.99 15.15 7.86
CA GLU A 83 -1.46 15.47 6.54
C GLU A 83 -0.52 14.36 6.07
N VAL A 84 -0.77 13.81 4.88
CA VAL A 84 0.15 12.85 4.25
C VAL A 84 1.41 13.58 3.78
N LYS A 85 2.53 13.35 4.45
CA LYS A 85 3.83 13.97 4.15
C LYS A 85 4.59 13.25 3.04
N SER A 86 4.43 11.93 2.94
CA SER A 86 5.02 11.17 1.83
C SER A 86 4.34 9.82 1.63
N MET A 87 4.44 9.29 0.40
CA MET A 87 4.14 7.92 0.03
C MET A 87 5.35 7.35 -0.71
N LYS A 88 5.88 6.20 -0.27
CA LYS A 88 7.06 5.55 -0.88
C LYS A 88 6.78 4.08 -1.17
N ILE A 89 7.47 3.54 -2.17
CA ILE A 89 7.46 2.10 -2.44
C ILE A 89 8.33 1.42 -1.37
N ARG A 90 7.80 0.38 -0.72
CA ARG A 90 8.57 -0.44 0.22
C ARG A 90 9.09 -1.67 -0.52
N SER A 91 10.41 -1.72 -0.71
CA SER A 91 11.09 -2.92 -1.22
C SER A 91 11.51 -3.76 -0.03
N LEU A 92 10.94 -4.96 0.10
CA LEU A 92 11.47 -6.00 0.97
C LEU A 92 12.63 -6.64 0.20
N LYS A 93 13.87 -6.35 0.63
CA LYS A 93 15.08 -7.04 0.13
C LYS A 93 15.51 -8.10 1.13
#